data_AF-A0A926ZXC2-F1
#
_entry.id   AF-A0A926ZXC2-F1
#
_cell.length_a   1.000
_cell.length_b   1.000
_cell.length_c   1.000
_cell.angle_alpha   90.00
_cell.angle_beta   90.00
_cell.angle_gamma   90.00
#
_symmetry.space_group_name_H-M   'P 1'
#
loop_
_entity.id
_entity.type
_entity.pdbx_description
1 polymer ?
#
loop_
_entity_poly.entity_id
_entity_poly.type
_entity_poly.pdbx_seq_one_letter_code
_entity_poly.pdbx_strand_id
1 'polypeptide(L)'
;MTGTDVFQRANDLCRRQAYQQWHRLRSKQQILRSQVGFADTQPSRPRACEGCLNYHGLSYGTAKNCRTSLVCAIHPYGWQEATSCPDWCKQPQT
;
A
#
# COMPACT_ATOMS: atom_id res chain seq x y z
N MET A 1 -41.51 0.03 -32.14
CA MET A 1 -40.48 0.00 -31.08
C MET A 1 -40.74 1.18 -30.17
N THR A 2 -41.09 0.95 -28.91
CA THR A 2 -41.38 2.04 -27.95
C THR A 2 -40.08 2.69 -27.50
N GLY A 3 -40.05 4.01 -27.30
CA GLY A 3 -38.82 4.73 -26.94
C GLY A 3 -38.10 4.17 -25.70
N THR A 4 -38.83 3.53 -24.78
CA THR A 4 -38.31 2.85 -23.58
C THR A 4 -37.36 1.70 -23.88
N ASP A 5 -37.59 0.93 -24.95
CA ASP A 5 -36.76 -0.21 -25.37
C ASP A 5 -35.37 0.25 -25.84
N VAL A 6 -35.30 1.40 -26.51
CA VAL A 6 -34.05 2.00 -26.99
C VAL A 6 -33.15 2.41 -25.81
N PHE A 7 -33.72 3.06 -24.80
CA PHE A 7 -32.97 3.49 -23.61
C PHE A 7 -32.53 2.31 -22.75
N GLN A 8 -33.38 1.28 -22.58
CA GLN A 8 -33.03 0.06 -21.85
C GLN A 8 -31.85 -0.65 -22.53
N ARG A 9 -31.91 -0.81 -23.86
CA ARG A 9 -30.82 -1.41 -24.64
C ARG A 9 -29.53 -0.59 -24.55
N ALA A 10 -29.60 0.74 -24.61
CA ALA A 10 -28.43 1.60 -24.44
C ALA A 10 -27.79 1.42 -23.05
N ASN A 11 -28.61 1.40 -21.99
CA ASN A 11 -28.15 1.18 -20.62
C ASN A 11 -27.48 -0.20 -20.46
N ASP A 12 -28.06 -1.25 -21.04
CA ASP A 12 -27.50 -2.60 -21.00
C ASP A 12 -26.14 -2.69 -21.70
N LEU A 13 -25.98 -2.01 -22.84
CA LEU A 13 -24.71 -1.93 -23.55
C LEU A 13 -23.65 -1.20 -22.71
N CYS A 14 -24.00 -0.06 -22.10
CA CYS A 14 -23.10 0.67 -21.21
C CYS A 14 -22.65 -0.18 -20.02
N ARG A 15 -23.59 -0.89 -19.37
CA ARG A 15 -23.28 -1.79 -18.24
C ARG A 15 -22.34 -2.92 -18.65
N ARG A 16 -22.58 -3.57 -19.80
CA ARG A 16 -21.72 -4.62 -20.33
C ARG A 16 -20.32 -4.09 -20.62
N GLN A 17 -20.21 -2.91 -21.22
CA GLN A 17 -18.93 -2.28 -21.52
C GLN A 17 -18.15 -1.94 -20.24
N ALA A 18 -18.82 -1.36 -19.23
CA ALA A 18 -18.22 -1.07 -17.92
C ALA A 18 -17.72 -2.36 -17.24
N TYR A 19 -18.50 -3.45 -17.28
CA TYR A 19 -18.09 -4.74 -16.74
C TYR A 19 -16.87 -5.32 -17.47
N GLN A 20 -16.84 -5.27 -18.80
CA GLN A 20 -15.70 -5.72 -19.60
C GLN A 20 -14.44 -4.91 -19.29
N GLN A 21 -14.56 -3.59 -19.14
CA GLN A 21 -13.45 -2.73 -18.74
C GLN A 21 -12.94 -3.09 -17.34
N TRP A 22 -13.84 -3.21 -16.37
CA TRP A 22 -13.50 -3.63 -15.01
C TRP A 22 -12.77 -4.98 -15.00
N HIS A 23 -13.27 -5.96 -15.75
CA HIS A 23 -12.67 -7.29 -15.83
C HIS A 23 -11.26 -7.25 -16.44
N ARG A 24 -11.06 -6.48 -17.53
CA ARG A 24 -9.73 -6.26 -18.14
C ARG A 24 -8.77 -5.61 -17.16
N LEU A 25 -9.20 -4.58 -16.44
CA LEU A 25 -8.38 -3.89 -15.44
C LEU A 25 -7.97 -4.84 -14.31
N ARG A 26 -8.92 -5.64 -13.80
CA ARG A 26 -8.65 -6.60 -12.72
C ARG A 26 -7.71 -7.72 -13.16
N SER A 27 -7.90 -8.25 -14.37
CA SER A 27 -6.99 -9.24 -14.97
C SER A 27 -5.57 -8.68 -15.14
N LYS A 28 -5.43 -7.45 -15.66
CA LYS A 28 -4.14 -6.75 -15.76
C LYS A 28 -3.47 -6.60 -14.39
N GLN A 29 -4.22 -6.19 -13.37
CA GLN A 29 -3.70 -6.07 -12.00
C GLN A 29 -3.20 -7.42 -11.46
N GLN A 30 -3.95 -8.51 -11.70
CA GLN A 30 -3.54 -9.85 -11.27
C GLN A 30 -2.24 -10.29 -11.96
N ILE A 31 -2.11 -10.07 -13.27
CA ILE A 31 -0.88 -10.38 -14.02
C ILE A 31 0.30 -9.61 -13.44
N LEU A 32 0.16 -8.29 -13.23
CA LEU A 32 1.22 -7.46 -12.64
C LEU A 32 1.63 -7.95 -11.25
N ARG A 33 0.67 -8.32 -10.39
CA ARG A 33 0.96 -8.86 -9.05
C ARG A 33 1.67 -10.22 -9.10
N SER A 34 1.44 -11.01 -10.15
CA SER A 34 2.09 -12.31 -10.35
C SER A 34 3.48 -12.23 -10.98
N GLN A 35 3.88 -11.07 -11.51
CA GLN A 35 5.24 -10.89 -12.04
C GLN A 35 6.26 -10.92 -10.88
N VAL A 36 7.33 -11.69 -11.09
CA VAL A 36 8.44 -11.85 -10.13
C VAL A 36 9.03 -10.47 -9.83
N GLY A 37 9.11 -10.11 -8.54
CA GLY A 37 9.62 -8.81 -8.08
C GLY A 37 8.59 -7.90 -7.39
N PHE A 38 7.28 -8.21 -7.45
CA PHE A 38 6.26 -7.50 -6.67
C PHE A 38 5.95 -8.14 -5.30
N ALA A 39 6.37 -9.39 -5.07
CA ALA A 39 6.05 -10.14 -3.85
C ALA A 39 7.00 -9.86 -2.67
N ASP A 40 8.24 -9.42 -2.94
CA ASP A 40 9.26 -9.19 -1.93
C ASP A 40 9.54 -7.70 -1.74
N THR A 41 8.59 -7.00 -1.11
CA THR A 41 8.93 -5.74 -0.46
C THR A 41 9.39 -6.05 0.95
N GLN A 42 10.69 -5.91 1.20
CA GLN A 42 11.21 -5.90 2.56
C GLN A 42 10.36 -4.94 3.40
N PRO A 43 9.91 -5.36 4.61
CA PRO A 43 9.07 -4.52 5.44
C PRO A 43 9.79 -3.20 5.69
N SER A 44 9.11 -2.08 5.43
CA SER A 44 9.64 -0.74 5.68
C SER A 44 9.86 -0.46 7.17
N ARG A 45 9.30 -1.31 8.03
CA ARG A 45 9.46 -1.28 9.48
C ARG A 45 10.49 -2.35 9.92
N PRO A 46 11.59 -1.95 10.57
CA PRO A 46 12.50 -2.90 11.23
C PRO A 46 11.78 -3.67 12.34
N ARG A 47 12.07 -4.97 12.47
CA ARG A 47 11.44 -5.86 13.47
C ARG A 47 11.60 -5.35 14.91
N ALA A 48 12.77 -4.82 15.25
CA ALA A 48 13.06 -4.25 16.56
C ALA A 48 12.18 -3.03 16.92
N CYS A 49 11.51 -2.42 15.94
CA CYS A 49 10.63 -1.27 16.14
C CYS A 49 9.14 -1.63 16.18
N GLU A 50 8.77 -2.90 15.98
CA GLU A 50 7.37 -3.32 16.04
C GLU A 50 6.78 -3.07 17.45
N GLY A 51 5.65 -2.37 17.48
CA GLY A 51 4.95 -2.02 18.73
C GLY A 51 5.61 -0.94 19.60
N CYS A 52 6.70 -0.32 19.13
CA CYS A 52 7.38 0.74 19.88
C CYS A 52 6.60 2.08 19.77
N LEU A 53 6.41 2.76 20.90
CA LEU A 53 5.84 4.11 20.99
C LEU A 53 6.66 5.15 20.21
N ASN A 54 7.97 4.95 20.13
CA ASN A 54 8.90 5.87 19.46
C ASN A 54 8.93 5.66 17.93
N TYR A 55 8.25 4.63 17.40
CA TYR A 55 8.17 4.39 15.97
C TYR A 55 7.31 5.44 15.26
N HIS A 56 7.85 6.04 14.20
CA HIS A 56 7.23 7.15 13.47
C HIS A 56 6.95 6.77 12.00
N GLY A 57 7.91 6.12 11.33
CA GLY A 57 7.70 5.50 10.01
C GLY A 57 7.29 6.44 8.85
N LEU A 58 7.62 7.73 8.90
CA LEU A 58 7.28 8.69 7.85
C LEU A 58 8.43 8.86 6.84
N SER A 59 8.07 9.08 5.58
CA SER A 59 9.01 9.55 4.55
C SER A 59 8.85 11.04 4.31
N TYR A 60 9.96 11.76 4.27
CA TYR A 60 10.05 13.17 3.90
C TYR A 60 10.56 13.30 2.46
N GLY A 61 10.05 14.29 1.73
CA GLY A 61 10.37 14.50 0.32
C GLY A 61 9.48 13.71 -0.66
N THR A 62 9.27 14.25 -1.85
CA THR A 62 8.37 13.69 -2.88
C THR A 62 9.13 13.06 -4.05
N ALA A 63 10.34 13.54 -4.35
CA ALA A 63 11.18 13.03 -5.43
C ALA A 63 12.05 11.85 -4.96
N LYS A 64 12.27 10.85 -5.83
CA LYS A 64 12.99 9.62 -5.50
C LYS A 64 14.44 9.86 -5.02
N ASN A 65 15.09 10.89 -5.54
CA ASN A 65 16.46 11.27 -5.18
C ASN A 65 16.57 12.04 -3.85
N CYS A 66 15.46 12.54 -3.31
CA CYS A 66 15.44 13.34 -2.08
C CYS A 66 14.51 12.76 -1.02
N ARG A 67 13.99 11.55 -1.23
CA ARG A 67 13.06 10.90 -0.30
C ARG A 67 13.85 10.23 0.83
N THR A 68 13.68 10.72 2.04
CA THR A 68 14.32 10.20 3.25
C THR A 68 13.28 9.65 4.21
N SER A 69 13.41 8.40 4.63
CA SER A 69 12.52 7.79 5.63
C SER A 69 13.09 7.94 7.03
N LEU A 70 12.30 8.52 7.94
CA LEU A 70 12.59 8.56 9.37
C LEU A 70 11.72 7.52 10.09
N VAL A 71 12.39 6.52 10.64
CA VAL A 71 11.76 5.31 11.20
C VAL A 71 11.34 5.51 12.64
N CYS A 72 12.21 6.04 13.50
CA CYS A 72 12.00 6.22 14.94
C CYS A 72 12.47 7.60 15.38
N ALA A 73 11.83 8.16 16.41
CA ALA A 73 12.17 9.47 16.98
C ALA A 73 13.57 9.49 17.64
N ILE A 74 14.02 8.34 18.15
CA ILE A 74 15.36 8.18 18.77
C ILE A 74 16.39 7.69 17.75
N HIS A 75 15.98 6.75 16.88
CA HIS A 75 16.82 6.12 15.86
C HIS A 75 16.29 6.45 14.46
N PRO A 76 16.78 7.51 13.79
CA PRO A 76 16.26 7.97 12.49
C PRO A 76 16.13 6.88 11.43
N TYR A 77 17.04 5.93 11.41
CA TYR A 77 17.04 4.81 10.45
C TYR A 77 16.54 3.49 11.03
N GLY A 78 15.98 3.53 12.25
CA GLY A 78 15.58 2.37 13.03
C GLY A 78 16.77 1.71 13.73
N TRP A 79 16.46 0.76 14.62
CA TRP A 79 17.48 -0.05 15.28
C TRP A 79 18.03 -1.09 14.29
N GLN A 80 19.32 -1.02 13.99
CA GLN A 80 19.95 -1.83 12.95
C GLN A 80 20.64 -3.08 13.49
N GLU A 81 20.87 -3.17 14.80
CA GLU A 81 21.48 -4.33 15.40
C GLU A 81 20.49 -5.49 15.55
N ALA A 82 21.01 -6.72 15.60
CA ALA A 82 20.22 -7.92 15.83
C ALA A 82 19.68 -8.04 17.27
N THR A 83 20.20 -7.21 18.18
CA THR A 83 19.81 -7.12 19.59
C THR A 83 18.50 -6.35 19.77
N SER A 84 17.92 -6.40 20.97
CA SER A 84 16.75 -5.58 21.30
C SER A 84 17.13 -4.10 21.40
N CYS A 85 16.28 -3.22 20.88
CA CYS A 85 16.49 -1.78 20.96
C CYS A 85 16.41 -1.31 22.44
N PRO A 86 17.43 -0.59 22.96
CA PRO A 86 17.44 -0.13 24.34
C PRO A 86 16.37 0.94 24.63
N ASP A 87 15.96 1.69 23.61
CA ASP A 87 14.95 2.77 23.71
C ASP A 87 13.53 2.29 23.33
N TRP A 88 13.30 0.98 23.36
CA TRP A 88 11.98 0.44 23.04
C TRP A 88 11.01 0.67 24.19
N CYS A 89 9.89 1.33 23.89
CA CYS A 89 8.84 1.62 24.85
C CYS A 89 7.50 1.12 24.32
N LYS A 90 6.70 0.44 25.15
CA LYS A 90 5.33 0.05 24.81
C LYS A 90 4.37 1.20 25.15
N GLN A 91 3.25 1.32 24.42
CA GLN A 91 2.17 2.18 24.89
C GLN A 91 1.72 1.72 26.28
N PRO A 92 1.54 2.65 27.25
CA PRO A 92 0.93 2.30 28.51
C PRO A 92 -0.47 1.76 28.24
N GLN A 93 -0.75 0.54 28.68
CA GLN A 93 -2.09 -0.04 28.61
C GLN A 93 -2.95 0.71 29.61
N THR A 94 -3.98 1.40 29.11
CA THR A 94 -4.94 2.17 29.90
C THR A 94 -6.01 1.26 30.46
#